data_AF-A0A4Q8QSV2-F1
#
_entry.id   AF-A0A4Q8QSV2-F1
#
_cell.length_a   1.000
_cell.length_b   1.000
_cell.length_c   1.000
_cell.angle_alpha   90.00
_cell.angle_beta   90.00
_cell.angle_gamma   90.00
#
_symmetry.space_group_name_H-M   'P 1'
#
loop_
_entity.id
_entity.type
_entity.pdbx_description
1 polymer ?
#
loop_
_entity_poly.entity_id
_entity_poly.type
_entity_poly.pdbx_seq_one_letter_code
_entity_poly.pdbx_strand_id
1 'polypeptide(L)'
;MSAPAGASAAPATSASGSAALALAAVVAQYSPIAAAPKRTVASFFKGDTNFPYGGKISVTADNIVCRTSNVDITSRSCDIAFKIGKRALKGRDANELFATMLMAGISAEGAAGSNIAGLSKLNCTIEPKVIKQKAGGGADCTFEPGNQP
;
A
#
# COMPACT_ATOMS: atom_id res chain seq x y z
N MET A 1 -40.23 -9.79 7.47
CA MET A 1 -39.07 -8.90 7.70
C MET A 1 -37.93 -9.44 6.86
N SER A 2 -37.75 -8.92 5.65
CA SER A 2 -36.69 -9.37 4.73
C SER A 2 -35.40 -8.65 5.11
N ALA A 3 -34.36 -9.41 5.46
CA ALA A 3 -33.03 -8.88 5.72
C ALA A 3 -32.41 -8.35 4.40
N PRO A 4 -31.70 -7.22 4.40
CA PRO A 4 -30.99 -6.80 3.20
C PRO A 4 -29.86 -7.80 2.95
N ALA A 5 -29.81 -8.33 1.72
CA ALA A 5 -28.65 -9.09 1.26
C ALA A 5 -27.42 -8.19 1.39
N GLY A 6 -26.41 -8.65 2.13
CA GLY A 6 -25.15 -7.94 2.28
C GLY A 6 -24.55 -7.69 0.90
N ALA A 7 -24.52 -6.43 0.47
CA ALA A 7 -23.77 -6.04 -0.70
C ALA A 7 -22.29 -6.26 -0.39
N SER A 8 -21.67 -7.28 -1.00
CA SER A 8 -20.21 -7.39 -1.01
C SER A 8 -19.68 -6.13 -1.69
N ALA A 9 -19.08 -5.23 -0.91
CA ALA A 9 -18.40 -4.06 -1.46
C ALA A 9 -17.30 -4.56 -2.39
N ALA A 10 -17.29 -4.07 -3.64
CA ALA A 10 -16.21 -4.38 -4.57
C ALA A 10 -14.87 -3.94 -3.95
N PRO A 11 -13.79 -4.70 -4.16
CA PRO A 11 -12.46 -4.29 -3.69
C PRO A 11 -12.14 -2.92 -4.27
N ALA A 12 -11.53 -2.04 -3.46
CA ALA A 12 -11.13 -0.74 -3.95
C ALA A 12 -10.10 -0.92 -5.08
N THR A 13 -10.15 -0.06 -6.10
CA THR A 13 -9.12 0.03 -7.15
C THR A 13 -8.29 1.31 -7.02
N SER A 14 -8.56 2.09 -5.98
CA SER A 14 -7.87 3.32 -5.68
C SER A 14 -8.00 3.69 -4.21
N ALA A 15 -7.00 4.39 -3.71
CA ALA A 15 -7.01 5.05 -2.40
C ALA A 15 -6.56 6.49 -2.58
N SER A 16 -7.01 7.38 -1.69
CA SER A 16 -6.58 8.78 -1.67
C SER A 16 -6.33 9.26 -0.23
N GLY A 17 -5.69 10.42 -0.09
CA GLY A 17 -5.42 11.06 1.20
C GLY A 17 -4.48 10.24 2.09
N SER A 18 -4.85 10.07 3.37
CA SER A 18 -3.99 9.44 4.37
C SER A 18 -3.67 7.97 4.05
N ALA A 19 -4.65 7.21 3.56
CA ALA A 19 -4.46 5.81 3.20
C ALA A 19 -3.50 5.65 2.01
N ALA A 20 -3.65 6.49 0.98
CA ALA A 20 -2.73 6.53 -0.15
C ALA A 20 -1.31 6.93 0.26
N LEU A 21 -1.17 7.95 1.12
CA LEU A 21 0.12 8.37 1.63
C LEU A 21 0.81 7.24 2.41
N ALA A 22 0.09 6.55 3.28
CA ALA A 22 0.61 5.42 4.04
C ALA A 22 1.06 4.28 3.11
N LEU A 23 0.21 3.89 2.15
CA LEU A 23 0.55 2.83 1.18
C LEU A 23 1.78 3.21 0.35
N ALA A 24 1.81 4.43 -0.18
CA ALA A 24 2.96 4.93 -0.93
C ALA A 24 4.23 4.95 -0.08
N ALA A 25 4.17 5.38 1.18
CA ALA A 25 5.31 5.45 2.07
C ALA A 25 5.89 4.08 2.38
N VAL A 26 5.05 3.11 2.77
CA VAL A 26 5.50 1.75 3.09
C VAL A 26 6.11 1.08 1.87
N VAL A 27 5.47 1.18 0.69
CA VAL A 27 6.00 0.59 -0.54
C VAL A 27 7.28 1.29 -1.01
N ALA A 28 7.37 2.62 -0.86
CA ALA A 28 8.52 3.41 -1.29
C ALA A 28 9.82 2.96 -0.64
N GLN A 29 9.78 2.49 0.61
CA GLN A 29 10.96 1.97 1.34
C GLN A 29 11.68 0.88 0.53
N TYR A 30 10.91 -0.04 -0.04
CA TYR A 30 11.41 -1.18 -0.79
C TYR A 30 11.58 -0.92 -2.29
N SER A 31 10.92 0.13 -2.80
CA SER A 31 10.93 0.50 -4.21
C SER A 31 12.30 0.97 -4.72
N PRO A 32 12.60 0.79 -6.01
CA PRO A 32 13.83 1.26 -6.64
C PRO A 32 13.79 2.73 -7.08
N ILE A 33 13.04 3.60 -6.38
CA ILE A 33 13.03 5.04 -6.68
C ILE A 33 14.27 5.74 -6.09
N ALA A 34 14.60 6.91 -6.63
CA ALA A 34 15.73 7.72 -6.16
C ALA A 34 15.62 8.10 -4.67
N ALA A 35 16.79 8.32 -4.04
CA ALA A 35 16.87 8.55 -2.59
C ALA A 35 16.12 9.80 -2.11
N ALA A 36 16.17 10.90 -2.87
CA ALA A 36 15.47 12.15 -2.51
C ALA A 36 13.94 11.97 -2.42
N PRO A 37 13.23 11.52 -3.47
CA PRO A 37 11.80 11.25 -3.39
C PRO A 37 11.46 10.21 -2.31
N LYS A 38 12.26 9.14 -2.16
CA LYS A 38 12.06 8.15 -1.09
C LYS A 38 12.09 8.79 0.31
N ARG A 39 13.08 9.64 0.58
CA ARG A 39 13.18 10.37 1.86
C ARG A 39 12.02 11.34 2.06
N THR A 40 11.59 12.03 1.01
CA THR A 40 10.44 12.95 1.08
C THR A 40 9.16 12.23 1.47
N VAL A 41 8.84 11.09 0.85
CA VAL A 41 7.63 10.31 1.21
C VAL A 41 7.73 9.80 2.65
N ALA A 42 8.90 9.32 3.08
CA ALA A 42 9.12 8.89 4.46
C ALA A 42 8.95 10.04 5.48
N SER A 43 9.44 11.24 5.16
CA SER A 43 9.22 12.44 6.00
C SER A 43 7.74 12.78 6.13
N PHE A 44 6.99 12.75 5.03
CA PHE A 44 5.54 13.00 5.10
C PHE A 44 4.81 11.96 5.96
N PHE A 45 5.19 10.69 5.86
CA PHE A 45 4.59 9.64 6.69
C PHE A 45 4.92 9.80 8.18
N LYS A 46 6.09 10.38 8.50
CA LYS A 46 6.46 10.79 9.86
C LYS A 46 5.72 12.06 10.34
N GLY A 47 4.96 12.72 9.46
CA GLY A 47 4.28 13.98 9.74
C GLY A 47 5.16 15.23 9.55
N ASP A 48 6.35 15.08 8.94
CA ASP A 48 7.24 16.20 8.62
C ASP A 48 6.97 16.73 7.21
N THR A 49 6.45 17.96 7.13
CA THR A 49 6.18 18.66 5.88
C THR A 49 7.26 19.65 5.47
N ASN A 50 8.33 19.84 6.27
CA ASN A 50 9.35 20.85 6.05
C ASN A 50 10.48 20.35 5.15
N PHE A 51 10.13 19.90 3.94
CA PHE A 51 11.08 19.32 2.99
C PHE A 51 11.23 20.19 1.74
N PRO A 52 12.45 20.44 1.21
CA PRO A 52 12.65 21.31 0.05
C PRO A 52 12.18 20.70 -1.29
N TYR A 53 11.86 19.40 -1.31
CA TYR A 53 11.46 18.69 -2.52
C TYR A 53 10.05 19.10 -2.96
N GLY A 54 9.94 19.59 -4.20
CA GLY A 54 8.68 20.07 -4.79
C GLY A 54 8.19 19.27 -6.00
N GLY A 55 8.95 18.25 -6.43
CA GLY A 55 8.59 17.41 -7.57
C GLY A 55 7.48 16.43 -7.23
N LYS A 56 6.67 16.07 -8.23
CA LYS A 56 5.71 14.96 -8.10
C LYS A 56 6.47 13.65 -8.01
N ILE A 57 6.10 12.81 -7.05
CA ILE A 57 6.75 11.52 -6.79
C ILE A 57 5.81 10.42 -7.24
N SER A 58 6.33 9.48 -8.03
CA SER A 58 5.61 8.26 -8.38
C SER A 58 6.23 7.07 -7.66
N VAL A 59 5.40 6.32 -6.93
CA VAL A 59 5.78 5.07 -6.27
C VAL A 59 4.99 3.96 -6.94
N THR A 60 5.69 3.01 -7.56
CA THR A 60 5.07 1.94 -8.33
C THR A 60 5.52 0.56 -7.84
N ALA A 61 4.63 -0.42 -7.96
CA ALA A 61 4.94 -1.84 -7.82
C ALA A 61 4.12 -2.64 -8.84
N ASP A 62 4.71 -3.65 -9.46
CA ASP A 62 4.01 -4.46 -10.47
C ASP A 62 3.01 -5.39 -9.79
N ASN A 63 3.40 -5.97 -8.66
CA ASN A 63 2.54 -6.87 -7.89
C ASN A 63 2.98 -6.89 -6.42
N ILE A 64 2.00 -6.97 -5.53
CA ILE A 64 2.23 -7.16 -4.09
C ILE A 64 1.30 -8.26 -3.63
N VAL A 65 1.83 -9.29 -2.99
CA VAL A 65 1.05 -10.36 -2.37
C VAL A 65 1.51 -10.55 -0.95
N CYS A 66 0.60 -10.36 -0.02
CA CYS A 66 0.85 -10.52 1.41
C CYS A 66 0.01 -11.65 1.96
N ARG A 67 0.61 -12.43 2.87
CA ARG A 67 -0.02 -13.58 3.52
C ARG A 67 0.19 -13.52 5.03
N THR A 68 -0.88 -13.80 5.76
CA THR A 68 -0.86 -14.14 7.18
C THR A 68 -1.45 -15.53 7.36
N SER A 69 -0.93 -16.34 8.28
CA SER A 69 -1.43 -17.70 8.50
C SER A 69 -2.32 -17.77 9.74
N ASN A 70 -3.43 -18.48 9.63
CA ASN A 70 -4.34 -18.80 10.73
C ASN A 70 -3.91 -20.07 11.49
N VAL A 71 -3.08 -20.91 10.86
CA VAL A 71 -2.56 -22.15 11.47
C VAL A 71 -1.23 -21.86 12.17
N ASP A 72 -0.32 -21.20 11.46
CA ASP A 72 0.94 -20.70 12.02
C ASP A 72 0.84 -19.19 12.21
N ILE A 73 0.23 -18.77 13.33
CA ILE A 73 -0.03 -17.36 13.64
C ILE A 73 1.23 -16.48 13.79
N THR A 74 2.42 -17.10 13.79
CA THR A 74 3.70 -16.40 13.78
C THR A 74 4.11 -16.00 12.36
N SER A 75 3.56 -16.65 11.34
CA SER A 75 3.91 -16.47 9.94
C SER A 75 3.21 -15.27 9.30
N ARG A 76 4.02 -14.33 8.85
CA ARG A 76 3.63 -13.14 8.07
C ARG A 76 4.68 -12.91 6.99
N SER A 77 4.24 -12.80 5.74
CA SER A 77 5.13 -12.55 4.60
C SER A 77 4.47 -11.66 3.56
N CYS A 78 5.28 -10.89 2.83
CA CYS A 78 4.85 -10.17 1.64
C CYS A 78 5.90 -10.29 0.55
N ASP A 79 5.48 -10.57 -0.67
CA ASP A 79 6.31 -10.49 -1.85
C ASP A 79 5.92 -9.25 -2.65
N ILE A 80 6.90 -8.39 -2.90
CA ILE A 80 6.75 -7.17 -3.70
C ILE A 80 7.57 -7.34 -4.98
N ALA A 81 6.91 -7.30 -6.13
CA ALA A 81 7.53 -7.26 -7.43
C ALA A 81 7.60 -5.81 -7.95
N PHE A 82 8.80 -5.41 -8.37
CA PHE A 82 9.06 -4.20 -9.12
C PHE A 82 9.62 -4.58 -10.49
N LYS A 83 9.61 -3.63 -11.43
CA LYS A 83 10.08 -3.86 -12.81
C LYS A 83 11.48 -4.41 -12.90
N ILE A 84 12.33 -4.07 -11.93
CA ILE A 84 13.76 -4.42 -11.91
C ILE A 84 14.12 -5.47 -10.85
N GLY A 85 13.15 -6.04 -10.12
CA GLY A 85 13.44 -7.05 -9.11
C GLY A 85 12.32 -7.30 -8.10
N LYS A 86 12.48 -8.34 -7.28
CA LYS A 86 11.53 -8.75 -6.24
C LYS A 86 12.11 -8.53 -4.85
N ARG A 87 11.24 -8.29 -3.87
CA ARG A 87 11.57 -8.15 -2.45
C ARG A 87 10.62 -9.01 -1.63
N ALA A 88 11.18 -9.96 -0.90
CA ALA A 88 10.44 -10.74 0.09
C ALA A 88 10.59 -10.07 1.47
N LEU A 89 9.47 -9.84 2.14
CA LEU A 89 9.37 -9.30 3.49
C LEU A 89 8.83 -10.37 4.43
N LYS A 90 9.23 -10.29 5.70
CA LYS A 90 8.72 -11.16 6.77
C LYS A 90 8.52 -10.37 8.06
N GLY A 91 7.73 -10.92 8.97
CA GLY A 91 7.58 -10.38 10.33
C GLY A 91 6.95 -8.99 10.35
N ARG A 92 7.59 -8.03 11.03
CA ARG A 92 7.06 -6.66 11.24
C ARG A 92 6.79 -5.94 9.92
N ASP A 93 7.76 -5.94 9.01
CA ASP A 93 7.69 -5.26 7.71
C ASP A 93 6.54 -5.80 6.85
N ALA A 94 6.39 -7.13 6.82
CA ALA A 94 5.27 -7.76 6.11
C ALA A 94 3.92 -7.41 6.77
N ASN A 95 3.85 -7.37 8.09
CA ASN A 95 2.64 -6.99 8.82
C ASN A 95 2.23 -5.55 8.53
N GLU A 96 3.19 -4.62 8.55
CA GLU A 96 2.95 -3.21 8.26
C GLU A 96 2.39 -3.02 6.86
N LEU A 97 2.99 -3.68 5.85
CA LEU A 97 2.49 -3.61 4.49
C LEU A 97 1.10 -4.24 4.35
N PHE A 98 0.87 -5.44 4.90
CA PHE A 98 -0.45 -6.09 4.86
C PHE A 98 -1.52 -5.21 5.50
N ALA A 99 -1.29 -4.71 6.72
CA ALA A 99 -2.25 -3.83 7.40
C ALA A 99 -2.50 -2.53 6.62
N THR A 100 -1.46 -1.95 6.03
CA THR A 100 -1.59 -0.72 5.22
C THR A 100 -2.38 -0.97 3.94
N MET A 101 -2.23 -2.13 3.31
CA MET A 101 -3.06 -2.53 2.18
C MET A 101 -4.55 -2.59 2.57
N LEU A 102 -4.88 -3.21 3.71
CA LEU A 102 -6.26 -3.27 4.19
C LEU A 102 -6.83 -1.88 4.52
N MET A 103 -6.02 -1.02 5.14
CA MET A 103 -6.40 0.39 5.38
C MET A 103 -6.68 1.16 4.08
N ALA A 104 -6.00 0.80 2.98
CA ALA A 104 -6.23 1.37 1.66
C ALA A 104 -7.44 0.75 0.92
N GLY A 105 -8.21 -0.13 1.58
CA GLY A 105 -9.42 -0.73 1.01
C GLY A 105 -9.15 -1.95 0.12
N ILE A 106 -7.92 -2.47 0.12
CA ILE A 106 -7.62 -3.75 -0.54
C ILE A 106 -8.19 -4.86 0.32
N SER A 107 -9.05 -5.67 -0.26
CA SER A 107 -9.65 -6.80 0.44
C SER A 107 -8.60 -7.87 0.74
N ALA A 108 -8.78 -8.53 1.89
CA ALA A 108 -8.12 -9.78 2.17
C ALA A 108 -9.11 -10.90 1.93
N GLU A 109 -8.69 -11.90 1.18
CA GLU A 109 -9.47 -13.10 0.96
C GLU A 109 -8.97 -14.20 1.91
N GLY A 110 -9.91 -14.86 2.57
CA GLY A 110 -9.62 -16.06 3.34
C GLY A 110 -9.24 -17.21 2.41
N ALA A 111 -8.06 -17.77 2.62
CA ALA A 111 -7.62 -19.04 2.05
C ALA A 111 -7.56 -20.10 3.17
N ALA A 112 -7.51 -21.40 2.82
CA ALA A 112 -7.43 -22.47 3.79
C ALA A 112 -6.25 -22.24 4.78
N GLY A 113 -6.57 -21.86 6.02
CA GLY A 113 -5.58 -21.58 7.06
C GLY A 113 -4.76 -20.31 6.85
N SER A 114 -5.18 -19.33 6.03
CA SER A 114 -4.45 -18.08 5.80
C SER A 114 -5.36 -16.94 5.34
N ASN A 115 -4.92 -15.70 5.51
CA ASN A 115 -5.52 -14.54 4.85
C ASN A 115 -4.52 -13.97 3.86
N ILE A 116 -4.97 -13.74 2.62
CA ILE A 116 -4.14 -13.26 1.53
C ILE A 116 -4.72 -11.93 1.05
N ALA A 117 -3.88 -10.90 0.92
CA ALA A 117 -4.25 -9.65 0.28
C ALA A 117 -3.28 -9.38 -0.87
N GLY A 118 -3.82 -9.02 -2.01
CA GLY A 118 -3.04 -8.85 -3.23
C GLY A 118 -3.46 -7.61 -4.02
N LEU A 119 -2.48 -6.95 -4.62
CA LEU A 119 -2.72 -5.92 -5.63
C LEU A 119 -1.75 -6.07 -6.79
N SER A 120 -2.07 -5.45 -7.92
CA SER A 120 -1.17 -5.32 -9.06
C SER A 120 -1.22 -3.92 -9.66
N LYS A 121 -0.20 -3.59 -10.46
CA LYS A 121 -0.04 -2.30 -11.13
C LYS A 121 -0.23 -1.10 -10.20
N LEU A 122 0.33 -1.18 -9.00
CA LEU A 122 0.28 -0.06 -8.06
C LEU A 122 0.96 1.14 -8.68
N ASN A 123 0.27 2.26 -8.67
CA ASN A 123 0.80 3.56 -9.00
C ASN A 123 0.29 4.59 -8.01
N CYS A 124 1.16 5.04 -7.12
CA CYS A 124 0.89 6.13 -6.21
C CYS A 124 1.58 7.40 -6.71
N THR A 125 0.80 8.47 -6.75
CA THR A 125 1.25 9.84 -6.95
C THR A 125 1.26 10.56 -5.62
N ILE A 126 2.41 11.16 -5.28
CA ILE A 126 2.55 12.05 -4.14
C ILE A 126 2.92 13.44 -4.64
N GLU A 127 2.16 14.45 -4.21
CA GLU A 127 2.32 15.86 -4.57
C GLU A 127 2.71 16.67 -3.33
N PRO A 128 4.03 16.85 -3.07
CA PRO A 128 4.55 17.53 -1.89
C PRO A 128 3.93 18.91 -1.63
N LYS A 129 3.66 19.67 -2.69
CA LYS A 129 3.07 21.01 -2.59
C LYS A 129 1.65 20.98 -2.02
N VAL A 130 0.85 19.97 -2.37
CA VAL A 130 -0.53 19.81 -1.90
C VAL A 130 -0.53 19.28 -0.47
N ILE A 131 0.31 18.28 -0.15
CA ILE A 131 0.41 17.74 1.22
C ILE A 131 0.79 18.84 2.23
N LYS A 132 1.69 19.75 1.86
CA LYS A 132 2.08 20.90 2.69
C LYS A 132 0.93 21.83 3.06
N GLN A 133 -0.15 21.85 2.27
CA GLN A 133 -1.35 22.63 2.57
C GLN A 133 -2.20 22.01 3.69
N LYS A 134 -1.93 20.75 4.07
CA LYS A 134 -2.64 20.00 5.12
C LYS A 134 -4.15 19.92 4.93
N ALA A 135 -4.62 19.97 3.68
CA ALA A 135 -6.03 19.89 3.32
C ALA A 135 -6.52 18.44 3.10
N GLY A 136 -5.71 17.43 3.45
CA GLY A 136 -6.04 16.01 3.28
C GLY A 136 -5.80 15.43 1.88
N GLY A 137 -5.33 16.23 0.93
CA GLY A 137 -5.02 15.80 -0.45
C GLY A 137 -3.53 15.65 -0.75
N GLY A 138 -3.22 15.34 -2.02
CA GLY A 138 -1.85 15.26 -2.52
C GLY A 138 -1.22 13.87 -2.44
N ALA A 139 -2.02 12.85 -2.16
CA ALA A 139 -1.61 11.46 -2.25
C ALA A 139 -2.76 10.65 -2.85
N ASP A 140 -2.49 9.99 -3.98
CA ASP A 140 -3.47 9.22 -4.73
C ASP A 140 -2.80 7.95 -5.23
N CYS A 141 -3.40 6.79 -4.96
CA CYS A 141 -2.94 5.49 -5.43
C CYS A 141 -4.01 4.84 -6.27
N THR A 142 -3.62 4.26 -7.39
CA THR A 142 -4.45 3.37 -8.22
C THR A 142 -3.82 2.00 -8.28
N PHE A 143 -4.64 0.96 -8.30
CA PHE A 143 -4.20 -0.42 -8.37
C PHE A 143 -5.32 -1.31 -8.92
N GLU A 144 -4.93 -2.46 -9.45
CA GLU A 144 -5.84 -3.52 -9.82
C GLU A 144 -5.87 -4.57 -8.70
N PRO A 145 -6.99 -5.27 -8.49
CA PRO A 145 -7.02 -6.46 -7.63
C PRO A 145 -5.89 -7.40 -8.03
N GLY A 146 -5.13 -7.87 -7.04
CA GLY A 146 -4.03 -8.79 -7.30
C GLY A 146 -4.58 -10.15 -7.70
N ASN A 147 -4.01 -10.76 -8.73
CA ASN A 147 -4.31 -12.16 -9.03
C ASN A 147 -3.77 -13.01 -7.88
N GLN A 148 -4.68 -13.55 -7.07
CA GLN A 148 -4.33 -14.52 -6.05
C GLN A 148 -3.94 -15.83 -6.74
N PRO A 149 -2.82 -16.48 -6.37
CA PRO A 149 -2.57 -17.85 -6.77
C PRO A 149 -3.51 -18.84 -6.07
#